data_AF-A0A5K1A1X9-F1
#
_entry.id   AF-A0A5K1A1X9-F1
#
_cell.length_a   1.000
_cell.length_b   1.000
_cell.length_c   1.000
_cell.angle_alpha   90.00
_cell.angle_beta   90.00
_cell.angle_gamma   90.00
#
_symmetry.space_group_name_H-M   'P 1'
#
loop_
_entity.id
_entity.type
_entity.pdbx_description
1 polymer ?
#
loop_
_entity_poly.entity_id
_entity_poly.type
_entity_poly.pdbx_seq_one_letter_code
_entity_poly.pdbx_strand_id
1 'polypeptide(L)' 'LSRCGKSCRLRWTNYLRPDLKRGAFSEAEENQIIELHARLGN' A
#
# COMPACT_ATOMS: atom_id res chain seq x y z
N LEU A 1 4.39 12.97 22.61
CA LEU A 1 3.42 12.44 21.63
C LEU A 1 3.31 10.92 21.82
N SER A 2 2.45 10.44 22.72
CA SER A 2 2.34 9.01 23.01
C SER A 2 1.68 8.30 21.82
N ARG A 3 2.40 7.40 21.16
CA ARG A 3 1.91 6.60 20.04
C ARG A 3 1.55 5.21 20.56
N CYS A 4 0.35 4.71 20.26
CA CYS A 4 0.01 3.32 20.56
C CYS A 4 0.66 2.38 19.54
N GLY A 5 0.92 1.13 19.93
CA GLY A 5 1.56 0.14 19.07
C GLY A 5 0.86 -0.04 17.72
N LYS A 6 -0.47 0.07 17.69
CA LYS A 6 -1.28 0.04 16.45
C LYS A 6 -0.91 1.19 15.51
N SER A 7 -0.81 2.41 16.03
CA SER A 7 -0.45 3.60 15.23
C SER A 7 1.00 3.51 14.73
N CYS A 8 1.92 3.03 15.56
CA CYS A 8 3.31 2.81 15.15
C CYS A 8 3.41 1.78 14.02
N ARG A 9 2.71 0.64 14.15
CA ARG A 9 2.70 -0.41 13.13
C ARG A 9 2.09 0.08 11.82
N LEU A 10 0.95 0.77 11.88
CA LEU A 10 0.31 1.34 10.70
C LEU A 10 1.23 2.36 10.00
N ARG A 11 1.88 3.22 10.80
CA ARG A 11 2.84 4.19 10.27
C ARG A 11 4.03 3.50 9.61
N TRP A 12 4.56 2.44 10.20
CA TRP A 12 5.65 1.68 9.61
C TRP A 12 5.25 1.11 8.24
N THR A 13 4.16 0.34 8.19
CA THR A 13 3.71 -0.33 6.96
C THR A 13 3.41 0.64 5.83
N ASN A 14 2.75 1.76 6.13
CA ASN A 14 2.27 2.69 5.10
C ASN A 14 3.26 3.82 4.77
N TYR A 15 4.21 4.12 5.66
CA TYR A 15 5.02 5.32 5.54
C TYR A 15 6.49 5.20 5.91
N LEU A 16 6.96 4.20 6.65
CA LEU A 16 8.39 4.16 7.03
C LEU A 16 9.14 2.96 6.47
N ARG A 17 8.41 1.94 6.00
CA ARG A 17 9.00 0.75 5.39
C ARG A 17 9.83 1.12 4.13
N PRO A 18 11.14 0.79 4.07
CA PRO A 18 12.03 1.22 2.97
C PRO A 18 11.67 0.65 1.60
N ASP A 19 11.16 -0.58 1.55
CA ASP A 19 10.74 -1.28 0.34
C ASP A 19 9.36 -0.85 -0.17
N LEU A 20 8.70 0.10 0.51
CA LEU A 20 7.45 0.65 0.03
C LEU A 20 7.69 1.58 -1.17
N LYS A 21 7.26 1.17 -2.36
CA LYS A 21 7.23 2.02 -3.56
C LYS A 21 6.29 3.21 -3.35
N ARG A 22 6.77 4.44 -3.62
CA ARG A 22 6.03 5.72 -3.45
C ARG A 22 5.76 6.48 -4.74
N GLY A 23 6.15 5.92 -5.88
CA GLY A 23 5.91 6.50 -7.18
C GLY A 23 4.52 6.17 -7.71
N ALA A 24 4.20 6.73 -8.88
CA ALA A 24 3.07 6.26 -9.67
C ALA A 24 3.25 4.77 -10.01
N PHE A 25 2.14 4.07 -10.18
CA PHE A 25 2.17 2.74 -10.75
C PHE A 25 2.64 2.81 -12.21
N SER A 26 3.35 1.79 -12.65
CA SER A 26 3.53 1.55 -14.07
C SER A 26 2.21 1.12 -14.71
N GLU A 27 2.06 1.35 -16.01
CA GLU A 27 0.87 0.91 -16.77
C GLU A 27 0.58 -0.59 -16.58
N ALA A 28 1.62 -1.42 -16.51
CA ALA A 28 1.48 -2.84 -16.22
C ALA A 28 0.91 -3.10 -14.81
N GLU A 29 1.41 -2.42 -13.79
CA GLU A 29 0.89 -2.52 -12.42
C GLU A 29 -0.56 -2.02 -12.34
N GLU A 30 -0.91 -0.94 -13.03
CA GLU A 30 -2.29 -0.42 -13.09
C GLU A 30 -3.25 -1.44 -13.72
N ASN A 31 -2.87 -2.01 -14.87
CA ASN A 31 -3.67 -3.04 -15.53
C ASN A 31 -3.88 -4.27 -14.63
N GLN A 32 -2.84 -4.69 -13.91
CA GLN A 32 -2.95 -5.80 -12.94
C GLN A 32 -3.90 -5.46 -11.79
N ILE A 33 -3.84 -4.24 -11.26
CA ILE A 33 -4.76 -3.79 -10.21
C ILE A 33 -6.20 -3.86 -10.69
N ILE A 34 -6.49 -3.37 -11.91
CA ILE A 34 -7.82 -3.37 -12.50
C ILE A 34 -8.31 -4.81 -12.72
N GLU A 35 -7.48 -5.70 -13.28
CA GLU A 35 -7.83 -7.10 -13.51
C GLU A 35 -8.16 -7.83 -12.20
N LEU A 36 -7.32 -7.65 -11.19
CA LEU A 36 -7.52 -8.27 -9.88
C LEU A 36 -8.76 -7.74 -9.18
N HIS A 37 -9.02 -6.44 -9.27
CA HIS A 37 -10.22 -5.82 -8.72
C HIS A 37 -11.49 -6.35 -9.41
N ALA A 38 -11.50 -6.45 -10.74
CA ALA A 38 -12.62 -7.01 -11.49
C ALA A 38 -12.89 -8.48 -11.13
N ARG A 39 -11.84 -9.26 -10.85
CA ARG A 39 -11.94 -10.68 -10.50
C ARG A 39 -12.38 -10.93 -9.05
N LEU A 40 -11.86 -10.14 -8.11
CA LEU A 40 -12.01 -10.39 -6.68
C LEU A 40 -13.08 -9.49 -6.03
N GLY A 41 -13.45 -8.38 -6.67
CA GLY A 41 -14.32 -7.36 -6.10
C GLY A 41 -13.66 -6.57 -4.97
N ASN A 42 -14.48 -5.80 -4.25
CA ASN A 42 -14.16 -5.20 -2.95
C ASN A 42 -15.16 -5.69 -1.91
#